data_AF-A0A410MGM4-F1
#
_entry.id   AF-A0A410MGM4-F1
#
_cell.length_a   1.000
_cell.length_b   1.000
_cell.length_c   1.000
_cell.angle_alpha   90.00
_cell.angle_beta   90.00
_cell.angle_gamma   90.00
#
_symmetry.space_group_name_H-M   'P 1'
#
loop_
_entity.id
_entity.type
_entity.pdbx_description
1 polymer ?
#
loop_
_entity_poly.entity_id
_entity_poly.type
_entity_poly.pdbx_seq_one_letter_code
_entity_poly.pdbx_strand_id
1 'polypeptide(L)'
;MGKGKDQYSDFANVEAQRNFLTPEQLPEGPYGAPRNKYEPVNNEKSAPWTEKQRYYSAFNYENKALHQDLPRQEDGAHPLHDETDEDLKPSEEKH
;
A
#
# COMPACT_ATOMS: atom_id res chain seq x y z
N MET A 1 19.44 25.97 -0.71
CA MET A 1 19.52 24.51 -0.87
C MET A 1 18.63 24.11 -2.04
N GLY A 2 19.19 23.45 -3.06
CA GLY A 2 18.46 23.13 -4.29
C GLY A 2 17.36 22.10 -4.06
N LYS A 3 16.16 22.36 -4.57
CA LYS A 3 15.09 21.36 -4.68
C LYS A 3 15.63 20.15 -5.44
N GLY A 4 15.84 19.05 -4.73
CA GLY A 4 16.22 17.78 -5.35
C GLY A 4 15.11 17.35 -6.29
N LYS A 5 15.46 17.22 -7.57
CA LYS A 5 14.76 16.50 -8.65
C LYS A 5 13.39 15.97 -8.19
N ASP A 6 12.32 16.72 -8.49
CA ASP A 6 10.95 16.26 -8.25
C ASP A 6 10.79 14.89 -8.94
N GLN A 7 10.85 13.81 -8.16
CA GLN A 7 10.58 12.46 -8.64
C GLN A 7 9.13 12.49 -9.11
N TYR A 8 8.91 12.27 -10.41
CA TYR A 8 7.55 12.24 -10.94
C TYR A 8 6.74 11.17 -10.21
N SER A 9 5.66 11.58 -9.56
CA SER A 9 4.64 10.68 -9.03
C SER A 9 3.32 10.93 -9.74
N ASP A 10 2.62 9.85 -10.04
CA ASP A 10 1.30 9.92 -10.63
C ASP A 10 0.26 10.34 -9.57
N PHE A 11 -1.00 10.48 -9.98
CA PHE A 11 -2.10 10.78 -9.08
C PHE A 11 -2.18 9.74 -7.95
N ALA A 12 -2.59 10.17 -6.75
CA ALA A 12 -2.62 9.34 -5.56
C ALA A 12 -3.44 8.04 -5.73
N ASN A 13 -4.49 8.05 -6.55
CA ASN A 13 -5.28 6.86 -6.88
C ASN A 13 -4.50 5.86 -7.75
N VAL A 14 -3.69 6.33 -8.69
CA VAL A 14 -2.86 5.50 -9.56
C VAL A 14 -1.77 4.84 -8.73
N GLU A 15 -1.08 5.62 -7.89
CA GLU A 15 -0.05 5.08 -6.98
C GLU A 15 -0.66 4.13 -5.94
N ALA A 16 -1.85 4.42 -5.43
CA ALA A 16 -2.54 3.50 -4.52
C ALA A 16 -2.89 2.17 -5.20
N GLN A 17 -3.41 2.19 -6.42
CA GLN A 17 -3.71 0.96 -7.18
C GLN A 17 -2.44 0.16 -7.52
N ARG A 18 -1.32 0.83 -7.78
CA ARG A 18 -0.03 0.18 -8.07
C ARG A 18 0.58 -0.49 -6.83
N ASN A 19 0.52 0.19 -5.69
CA ASN A 19 1.27 -0.17 -4.49
C ASN A 19 0.44 -0.99 -3.48
N PHE A 20 -0.88 -0.83 -3.44
CA PHE A 20 -1.70 -1.60 -2.51
C PHE A 20 -2.26 -2.88 -3.15
N LEU A 21 -1.88 -4.01 -2.55
CA LEU A 21 -2.32 -5.33 -2.98
C LEU A 21 -3.64 -5.68 -2.29
N THR A 22 -4.62 -6.03 -3.12
CA THR A 22 -5.86 -6.63 -2.64
C THR A 22 -5.60 -8.11 -2.37
N PRO A 23 -5.95 -8.63 -1.18
CA PRO A 23 -5.85 -10.05 -0.91
C PRO A 23 -6.86 -10.79 -1.80
N GLU A 24 -6.35 -11.60 -2.73
CA GLU A 24 -7.17 -12.51 -3.51
C GLU A 24 -7.61 -13.69 -2.65
N GLN A 25 -8.85 -14.15 -2.83
CA GLN A 25 -9.39 -15.26 -2.04
C GLN A 25 -8.76 -16.61 -2.41
N LEU A 26 -8.31 -16.74 -3.66
CA LEU A 26 -7.65 -17.92 -4.20
C LEU A 26 -6.44 -17.49 -5.06
N PRO A 27 -5.26 -18.09 -4.87
CA PRO A 27 -4.05 -17.73 -5.61
C PRO A 27 -4.16 -18.02 -7.12
N GLU A 28 -4.96 -19.02 -7.52
CA GLU A 28 -5.26 -19.35 -8.92
C GLU A 28 -6.36 -18.47 -9.55
N GLY A 29 -7.09 -17.69 -8.74
CA GLY A 29 -8.23 -16.88 -9.16
C GLY A 29 -9.59 -17.56 -8.91
N PRO A 30 -10.69 -17.04 -9.49
CA PRO A 30 -12.04 -17.55 -9.22
C PRO A 30 -12.22 -18.99 -9.71
N TYR A 31 -13.17 -19.71 -9.11
CA TYR A 31 -13.49 -21.08 -9.50
C TYR A 31 -13.80 -21.17 -11.01
N GLY A 32 -13.11 -22.08 -11.70
CA GLY A 32 -13.23 -22.26 -13.16
C GLY A 32 -12.35 -21.33 -14.00
N ALA A 33 -11.47 -20.52 -13.39
CA ALA A 33 -10.49 -19.74 -14.14
C ALA A 33 -9.59 -20.66 -14.98
N PRO A 34 -9.28 -20.31 -16.24
CA PRO A 34 -8.38 -21.08 -17.09
C PRO A 34 -6.90 -20.95 -16.67
N ARG A 35 -6.59 -20.05 -15.72
CA ARG A 35 -5.24 -19.70 -15.30
C ARG A 35 -4.63 -20.83 -14.46
N ASN A 36 -3.36 -21.15 -14.71
CA ASN A 36 -2.59 -22.17 -13.97
C ASN A 36 -3.24 -23.57 -13.93
N LYS A 37 -4.08 -23.92 -14.92
CA LYS A 37 -4.82 -25.20 -14.93
C LYS A 37 -3.93 -26.45 -14.81
N TYR A 38 -2.72 -26.38 -15.34
CA TYR A 38 -1.76 -27.49 -15.36
C TYR A 38 -0.47 -27.16 -14.60
N GLU A 39 -0.43 -26.03 -13.90
CA GLU A 39 0.75 -25.55 -13.19
C GLU A 39 0.50 -25.59 -11.67
N PRO A 40 1.47 -26.02 -10.86
CA PRO A 40 1.35 -25.98 -9.41
C PRO A 40 1.13 -24.54 -8.91
N VAL A 41 0.27 -24.39 -7.92
CA VAL A 41 0.11 -23.12 -7.20
C VAL A 41 1.45 -22.77 -6.55
N ASN A 42 1.89 -21.53 -6.75
CA ASN A 42 3.06 -20.97 -6.10
C ASN A 42 2.65 -19.73 -5.28
N ASN A 43 3.49 -19.37 -4.32
CA ASN A 43 3.29 -18.18 -3.50
C ASN A 43 3.82 -16.90 -4.18
N GLU A 44 4.30 -17.03 -5.43
CA GLU A 44 4.82 -15.90 -6.17
C GLU A 44 3.70 -15.19 -6.90
N LYS A 45 3.85 -13.89 -7.04
CA LYS A 45 2.90 -13.08 -7.81
C LYS A 45 3.28 -13.17 -9.29
N SER A 46 2.29 -13.07 -10.16
CA SER A 46 2.50 -13.04 -11.62
C SER A 46 3.34 -11.84 -12.08
N ALA A 47 3.43 -10.79 -11.26
CA ALA A 47 4.28 -9.63 -11.47
C ALA A 47 5.31 -9.54 -10.34
N PRO A 48 6.52 -9.03 -10.61
CA PRO A 48 7.56 -8.90 -9.59
C PRO A 48 7.09 -8.03 -8.43
N TRP A 49 7.62 -8.33 -7.24
CA TRP A 49 7.46 -7.49 -6.06
C TRP A 49 8.17 -6.16 -6.26
N THR A 50 7.52 -5.07 -5.88
CA THR A 50 8.15 -3.75 -5.77
C THR A 50 8.28 -3.38 -4.30
N GLU A 51 9.30 -2.60 -3.96
CA GLU A 51 9.56 -2.19 -2.56
C GLU A 51 8.39 -1.46 -1.91
N LYS A 52 7.58 -0.76 -2.72
CA LYS A 52 6.40 -0.02 -2.26
C LYS A 52 5.16 -0.88 -2.03
N GLN A 53 5.17 -2.14 -2.46
CA GLN A 53 3.97 -2.95 -2.39
C GLN A 53 3.63 -3.38 -0.97
N ARG A 54 2.39 -3.12 -0.55
CA ARG A 54 1.86 -3.47 0.78
C ARG A 54 0.41 -3.92 0.69
N TYR A 55 -0.02 -4.76 1.64
CA TYR A 55 -1.42 -5.18 1.71
C TYR A 55 -2.29 -4.09 2.34
N TYR A 56 -3.57 -4.06 1.94
CA TYR A 56 -4.57 -3.35 2.71
C TYR A 56 -4.74 -4.03 4.08
N SER A 57 -4.45 -3.29 5.15
CA SER A 57 -4.78 -3.75 6.50
C SER A 57 -6.28 -3.57 6.73
N ALA A 58 -6.95 -4.63 7.16
CA ALA A 58 -8.36 -4.60 7.55
C ALA A 58 -8.61 -3.82 8.85
N PHE A 59 -7.55 -3.42 9.57
CA PHE A 59 -7.62 -2.73 10.86
C PHE A 59 -7.26 -1.24 10.77
N ASN A 60 -7.01 -0.74 9.56
CA ASN A 60 -6.68 0.68 9.34
C ASN A 60 -7.90 1.47 8.89
N TYR A 61 -7.86 2.79 9.12
CA TYR A 61 -8.89 3.71 8.65
C TYR A 61 -9.05 3.67 7.13
N GLU A 62 -10.31 3.72 6.67
CA GLU A 62 -10.64 3.75 5.23
C GLU A 62 -10.06 5.00 4.54
N ASN A 63 -10.15 6.15 5.20
CA ASN A 63 -9.58 7.41 4.72
C ASN A 63 -8.44 7.86 5.63
N LYS A 64 -7.25 7.29 5.42
CA LYS A 64 -6.06 7.62 6.20
C LYS A 64 -5.76 9.10 6.20
N ALA A 65 -5.89 9.78 5.06
CA ALA A 65 -5.61 11.22 4.94
C ALA A 65 -6.53 12.08 5.81
N LEU A 66 -7.81 11.69 5.97
CA LEU A 66 -8.73 12.40 6.86
C LEU A 66 -8.43 12.17 8.35
N HIS A 67 -7.77 11.06 8.67
CA HIS A 67 -7.41 10.67 10.04
C HIS A 67 -5.94 10.95 10.36
N GLN A 68 -5.20 11.58 9.44
CA GLN A 68 -3.86 12.10 9.73
C GLN A 68 -3.98 13.18 10.81
N ASP A 69 -3.02 13.19 11.72
CA ASP A 69 -2.93 14.11 12.87
C ASP A 69 -4.06 14.05 13.90
N LEU A 70 -4.89 13.00 13.89
CA LEU A 70 -5.88 12.75 14.93
C LEU A 70 -5.33 11.74 15.95
N PRO A 71 -4.64 12.19 17.01
CA PRO A 71 -4.12 11.27 18.02
C PRO A 71 -5.26 10.53 18.70
N ARG A 72 -5.04 9.27 19.03
CA ARG A 72 -5.95 8.55 19.92
C ARG A 72 -5.94 9.24 21.28
N GLN A 73 -7.12 9.46 21.84
CA GLN A 73 -7.30 10.07 23.16
C GLN A 73 -7.22 9.00 24.27
N GLU A 74 -6.20 8.13 24.20
CA GLU A 74 -5.93 7.08 25.19
C GLU A 74 -4.54 7.29 25.78
N ASP A 75 -4.43 7.24 27.11
CA ASP A 75 -3.14 7.38 27.79
C ASP A 75 -2.21 6.21 27.41
N GLY A 76 -1.00 6.53 26.94
CA GLY A 76 -0.05 5.53 26.45
C GLY A 76 -0.23 5.12 24.98
N ALA A 77 -1.06 5.84 24.21
CA ALA A 77 -1.13 5.68 22.77
C ALA A 77 0.27 5.83 22.14
N HIS A 78 0.62 4.92 21.24
CA HIS A 78 1.78 5.11 20.39
C HIS A 78 1.58 6.39 19.54
N PRO A 79 2.61 7.22 19.32
CA PRO A 79 2.54 8.30 18.35
C PRO A 79 1.95 7.79 17.03
N LEU A 80 0.97 8.51 16.48
CA LEU A 80 0.50 8.23 15.13
C LEU A 80 1.65 8.54 14.18
N HIS A 81 2.09 7.52 13.45
CA HIS A 81 3.19 7.59 12.48
C HIS A 81 4.56 7.81 13.16
N ASP A 82 5.30 6.71 13.34
CA ASP A 82 6.69 6.68 13.84
C ASP A 82 7.71 7.11 12.76
N GLU A 83 7.24 7.77 11.70
CA GLU A 83 8.02 8.11 10.51
C GLU A 83 8.52 9.54 10.65
N THR A 84 9.83 9.73 10.52
CA THR A 84 10.53 10.86 11.14
C THR A 84 10.45 12.20 10.41
N ASP A 85 9.70 12.41 9.31
CA ASP A 85 9.67 13.79 8.79
C ASP A 85 8.57 14.28 7.84
N GLU A 86 7.65 13.51 7.23
CA GLU A 86 6.68 14.16 6.33
C GLU A 86 5.29 13.51 6.32
N ASP A 87 4.25 14.34 6.40
CA ASP A 87 2.83 13.98 6.20
C ASP A 87 2.58 13.67 4.73
N LEU A 88 3.13 12.55 4.27
CA LEU A 88 3.14 12.19 2.85
C LEU A 88 1.84 11.48 2.49
N LYS A 89 1.13 12.01 1.48
CA LYS A 89 0.15 11.21 0.77
C LYS A 89 0.86 10.03 0.09
N PRO A 90 0.15 8.95 -0.29
CA PRO A 90 0.75 7.82 -1.01
C PRO A 90 1.51 8.22 -2.29
N SER A 91 1.13 9.35 -2.92
CA SER A 91 1.83 9.92 -4.08
C SER A 91 3.13 10.65 -3.74
N GLU A 92 3.33 11.01 -2.47
CA GLU A 92 4.45 11.85 -2.01
C GLU A 92 5.47 11.03 -1.19
N GLU A 93 5.19 9.76 -0.85
CA GLU A 93 6.10 8.84 -0.16
C GLU A 93 7.47 8.76 -0.90
N LYS A 94 8.52 9.31 -0.26
CA LYS A 94 9.90 9.35 -0.78
C LYS A 94 10.59 7.99 -0.63
N HIS A 95 11.46 7.71 -1.60
CA HIS A 95 12.23 6.47 -1.77
C HIS A 95 13.57 6.51 -1.03
#